data_AF-A0A556QNA1-F1
#
_entry.id   AF-A0A556QNA1-F1
#
_cell.length_a   1.000
_cell.length_b   1.000
_cell.length_c   1.000
_cell.angle_alpha   90.00
_cell.angle_beta   90.00
_cell.angle_gamma   90.00
#
_symmetry.space_group_name_H-M   'P 1'
#
loop_
_entity.id
_entity.type
_entity.pdbx_description
1 polymer ?
#
loop_
_entity_poly.entity_id
_entity_poly.type
_entity_poly.pdbx_seq_one_letter_code
_entity_poly.pdbx_strand_id
1 'polypeptide(L)'
;MTAALKPVDFFASAKRHFDDAELLRSNSRMPNAGQLYGFCAECGIKALFMWHRHAEDANGSPPYGSALRNHINALPAKFNAINLTLSGRTAVKYTSMLTKISHFGDWNVDHRYYKESSIPTSTDKWKAAAEEVIAMLQAAKIDGVST
;
A
#
# COMPACT_ATOMS: atom_id res chain seq x y z
N MET A 1 20.65 0.55 24.30
CA MET A 1 20.05 -0.68 23.78
C MET A 1 19.70 -0.42 22.32
N THR A 2 20.33 -1.09 21.37
CA THR A 2 19.91 -1.06 19.96
C THR A 2 18.56 -1.78 19.89
N ALA A 3 17.51 -1.08 19.47
CA ALA A 3 16.25 -1.74 19.17
C ALA A 3 16.52 -2.86 18.16
N ALA A 4 16.05 -4.08 18.44
CA ALA A 4 16.17 -5.17 17.48
C ALA A 4 15.46 -4.76 16.19
N LEU A 5 16.13 -4.94 15.05
CA LEU A 5 15.53 -4.71 13.73
C LEU A 5 14.29 -5.61 13.60
N LYS A 6 13.13 -4.99 13.38
CA LYS A 6 11.89 -5.71 13.15
C LYS A 6 11.91 -6.34 11.75
N PRO A 7 11.38 -7.56 11.57
CA PRO A 7 11.43 -8.26 10.28
C PRO A 7 10.51 -7.63 9.22
N VAL A 8 9.48 -6.87 9.60
CA VAL A 8 8.54 -6.25 8.66
C VAL A 8 9.00 -4.83 8.31
N ASP A 9 9.22 -4.62 7.01
CA ASP A 9 9.45 -3.30 6.42
C ASP A 9 8.45 -3.08 5.28
N PHE A 10 7.40 -2.31 5.57
CA PHE A 10 6.36 -1.99 4.59
C PHE A 10 6.84 -1.05 3.49
N PHE A 11 7.77 -0.14 3.79
CA PHE A 11 8.29 0.80 2.79
C PHE A 11 9.13 0.05 1.74
N ALA A 12 10.07 -0.77 2.19
CA ALA A 12 10.89 -1.59 1.29
C ALA A 12 10.02 -2.60 0.52
N SER A 13 8.99 -3.16 1.15
CA SER A 13 8.06 -4.07 0.49
C SER A 13 7.22 -3.38 -0.57
N ALA A 14 6.68 -2.19 -0.30
CA ALA A 14 5.94 -1.40 -1.28
C ALA A 14 6.79 -1.13 -2.53
N LYS A 15 8.03 -0.68 -2.33
CA LYS A 15 8.97 -0.41 -3.42
C LYS A 15 9.25 -1.68 -4.25
N ARG A 16 9.61 -2.79 -3.59
CA ARG A 16 9.89 -4.06 -4.29
C ARG A 16 8.67 -4.55 -5.08
N HIS A 17 7.48 -4.48 -4.51
CA HIS A 17 6.26 -4.86 -5.21
C HIS A 17 6.00 -3.99 -6.44
N PHE A 18 6.22 -2.68 -6.36
CA PHE A 18 6.08 -1.79 -7.51
C PHE A 18 7.11 -2.11 -8.61
N ASP A 19 8.38 -2.24 -8.24
CA ASP A 19 9.46 -2.55 -9.19
C ASP A 19 9.20 -3.88 -9.92
N ASP A 20 8.81 -4.92 -9.17
CA ASP A 20 8.47 -6.23 -9.73
C ASP A 20 7.20 -6.17 -10.60
N ALA A 21 6.22 -5.32 -10.25
CA ALA A 21 5.02 -5.11 -11.05
C ALA A 21 5.33 -4.47 -12.41
N GLU A 22 6.22 -3.49 -12.45
CA GLU A 22 6.68 -2.87 -13.69
C GLU A 22 7.44 -3.87 -14.57
N LEU A 23 8.30 -4.71 -13.97
CA LEU A 23 8.98 -5.78 -14.69
C LEU A 23 7.97 -6.75 -15.33
N LEU A 24 6.98 -7.21 -14.57
CA LEU A 24 5.94 -8.11 -15.08
C LEU A 24 5.10 -7.45 -16.18
N ARG A 25 4.74 -6.19 -16.00
CA ARG A 25 3.99 -5.42 -17.00
C ARG A 25 4.78 -5.31 -18.31
N SER A 26 6.09 -4.99 -18.24
CA SER A 26 6.95 -4.91 -19.42
C SER A 26 7.08 -6.24 -20.18
N ASN A 27 6.79 -7.35 -19.51
CA ASN A 27 6.76 -8.71 -20.07
C ASN A 27 5.33 -9.21 -20.33
N SER A 28 4.35 -8.32 -20.45
CA SER A 28 2.94 -8.63 -20.74
C SER A 28 2.26 -9.56 -19.72
N ARG A 29 2.75 -9.61 -18.47
CA ARG A 29 2.15 -10.41 -17.37
C ARG A 29 1.20 -9.57 -16.53
N MET A 30 0.19 -9.00 -17.20
CA MET A 30 -0.71 -7.99 -16.65
C MET A 30 -1.44 -8.39 -15.36
N PRO A 31 -2.00 -9.62 -15.22
CA PRO A 31 -2.71 -9.99 -13.99
C PRO A 31 -1.81 -10.04 -12.77
N ASN A 32 -0.59 -10.58 -12.92
CA ASN A 32 0.38 -10.66 -11.84
C ASN A 32 0.95 -9.28 -11.51
N ALA A 33 1.22 -8.44 -12.52
CA ALA A 33 1.56 -7.04 -12.29
C ALA A 33 0.46 -6.33 -11.49
N GLY A 34 -0.80 -6.54 -11.86
CA GLY A 34 -1.98 -6.05 -11.16
C GLY A 34 -2.05 -6.45 -9.68
N GLN A 35 -1.74 -7.71 -9.37
CA GLN A 35 -1.63 -8.18 -8.00
C GLN A 35 -0.56 -7.43 -7.21
N LEU A 36 0.62 -7.23 -7.81
CA LEU A 36 1.72 -6.53 -7.16
C LEU A 36 1.46 -5.03 -6.98
N TYR A 37 0.75 -4.35 -7.90
CA TYR A 37 0.30 -2.97 -7.66
C TYR A 37 -0.60 -2.85 -6.43
N GLY A 38 -1.47 -3.83 -6.19
CA GLY A 38 -2.31 -3.86 -4.98
C GLY A 38 -1.49 -4.04 -3.70
N PHE A 39 -0.51 -4.93 -3.70
CA PHE A 39 0.42 -5.08 -2.58
C PHE A 39 1.28 -3.84 -2.36
N CYS A 40 1.75 -3.20 -3.43
CA CYS A 40 2.44 -1.92 -3.35
C CYS A 40 1.58 -0.88 -2.61
N ALA A 41 0.33 -0.69 -3.04
CA ALA A 41 -0.57 0.28 -2.43
C ALA A 41 -0.87 -0.04 -0.96
N GLU A 42 -1.15 -1.31 -0.64
CA GLU A 42 -1.38 -1.78 0.73
C GLU A 42 -0.17 -1.52 1.64
N CYS A 43 1.01 -1.95 1.22
CA CYS A 43 2.24 -1.76 1.98
C CYS A 43 2.58 -0.27 2.11
N GLY A 44 2.41 0.54 1.07
CA GLY A 44 2.72 1.96 1.16
C GLY A 44 1.80 2.73 2.11
N ILE A 45 0.50 2.41 2.12
CA ILE A 45 -0.41 2.94 3.14
C ILE A 45 0.09 2.50 4.52
N LYS A 46 0.32 1.20 4.75
CA LYS A 46 0.80 0.71 6.05
C LYS A 46 2.10 1.39 6.50
N ALA A 47 3.05 1.61 5.61
CA ALA A 47 4.30 2.32 5.92
C ALA A 47 4.04 3.74 6.44
N LEU A 48 3.18 4.50 5.77
CA LEU A 48 2.77 5.83 6.22
C LEU A 48 2.21 5.78 7.65
N PHE A 49 1.35 4.80 7.95
CA PHE A 49 0.81 4.62 9.30
C PHE A 49 1.91 4.28 10.32
N MET A 50 2.81 3.36 10.01
CA MET A 50 3.83 2.97 10.99
C MET A 50 4.77 4.16 11.31
N TRP A 51 5.10 5.00 10.33
CA TRP A 51 5.89 6.23 10.55
C TRP A 51 5.20 7.26 11.44
N HIS A 52 3.86 7.28 11.47
CA HIS A 52 3.09 8.11 12.40
C HIS A 52 2.95 7.51 13.81
N ARG A 53 3.81 6.53 14.17
CA ARG A 53 3.94 5.93 15.52
C ARG A 53 2.68 5.22 16.01
N HIS A 54 1.99 4.55 15.10
CA HIS A 54 0.93 3.64 15.49
C HIS A 54 1.51 2.42 16.24
N ALA A 55 0.69 1.79 17.07
CA ALA A 55 1.09 0.55 17.74
C ALA A 55 1.48 -0.51 16.69
N GLU A 56 2.50 -1.28 17.00
CA GLU A 56 3.02 -2.38 16.19
C GLU A 56 3.12 -3.65 17.04
N ASP A 57 2.97 -4.81 16.42
CA ASP A 57 3.32 -6.08 17.04
C ASP A 57 4.85 -6.28 17.11
N ALA A 58 5.28 -7.41 17.67
CA ALA A 58 6.69 -7.76 17.81
C ALA A 58 7.45 -7.83 16.46
N ASN A 59 6.74 -8.01 15.34
CA ASN A 59 7.32 -8.14 14.02
C ASN A 59 7.36 -6.81 13.25
N GLY A 60 6.70 -5.75 13.73
CA GLY A 60 6.56 -4.47 13.02
C GLY A 60 5.32 -4.38 12.13
N SER A 61 4.35 -5.27 12.35
CA SER A 61 3.04 -5.20 11.70
C SER A 61 2.02 -4.47 12.56
N PRO A 62 0.93 -3.94 11.98
CA PRO A 62 -0.22 -3.48 12.77
C PRO A 62 -0.71 -4.58 13.71
N PRO A 63 -1.24 -4.28 14.91
CA PRO A 63 -1.67 -5.31 15.87
C PRO A 63 -2.76 -6.21 15.27
N TYR A 64 -2.93 -7.41 15.84
CA TYR A 64 -4.02 -8.30 15.44
C TYR A 64 -5.38 -7.61 15.61
N GLY A 65 -6.30 -7.83 14.66
CA GLY A 65 -7.60 -7.15 14.63
C GLY A 65 -7.58 -5.70 14.13
N SER A 66 -6.40 -5.11 13.87
CA SER A 66 -6.31 -3.75 13.30
C SER A 66 -6.93 -3.70 11.89
N ALA A 67 -7.67 -2.62 11.60
CA ALA A 67 -8.19 -2.36 10.26
C ALA A 67 -7.07 -2.28 9.20
N LEU A 68 -5.85 -1.90 9.60
CA LEU A 68 -4.68 -1.89 8.72
C LEU A 68 -4.26 -3.30 8.30
N ARG A 69 -4.70 -4.39 8.95
CA ARG A 69 -4.42 -5.76 8.47
C ARG A 69 -5.25 -6.19 7.26
N ASN A 70 -6.24 -5.40 6.85
CA ASN A 70 -7.03 -5.70 5.66
C ASN A 70 -6.25 -5.43 4.37
N HIS A 71 -6.71 -6.08 3.29
CA HIS A 71 -6.16 -5.86 1.96
C HIS A 71 -6.66 -4.59 1.31
N ILE A 72 -5.91 -4.11 0.29
CA ILE A 72 -6.18 -2.83 -0.37
C ILE A 72 -7.61 -2.67 -0.87
N ASN A 73 -8.32 -3.73 -1.26
CA ASN A 73 -9.71 -3.62 -1.71
C ASN A 73 -10.72 -3.26 -0.61
N ALA A 74 -10.40 -3.59 0.65
CA ALA A 74 -11.19 -3.18 1.80
C ALA A 74 -10.72 -1.83 2.38
N LEU A 75 -9.58 -1.30 1.94
CA LEU A 75 -9.00 -0.07 2.49
C LEU A 75 -9.68 1.22 1.98
N PRO A 76 -10.11 1.40 0.71
CA PRO A 76 -10.83 2.60 0.26
C PRO A 76 -12.07 2.93 1.10
N ALA A 77 -12.89 1.92 1.41
CA ALA A 77 -14.05 2.09 2.29
C ALA A 77 -13.65 2.51 3.72
N LYS A 78 -12.43 2.15 4.12
CA LYS A 78 -11.85 2.48 5.43
C LYS A 78 -10.93 3.70 5.36
N PHE A 79 -10.70 4.28 4.18
CA PHE A 79 -9.70 5.31 3.96
C PHE A 79 -10.05 6.58 4.74
N ASN A 80 -11.34 6.89 4.87
CA ASN A 80 -11.79 7.96 5.76
C ASN A 80 -11.54 7.65 7.24
N ALA A 81 -11.75 6.41 7.69
CA ALA A 81 -11.45 5.99 9.07
C ALA A 81 -9.94 5.93 9.36
N ILE A 82 -9.15 5.62 8.33
CA ILE A 82 -7.69 5.58 8.27
C ILE A 82 -7.15 7.03 8.29
N ASN A 83 -7.74 7.96 7.52
CA ASN A 83 -7.43 9.38 7.57
C ASN A 83 -7.73 10.01 8.94
N LEU A 84 -8.78 9.55 9.63
CA LEU A 84 -9.12 10.03 10.98
C LEU A 84 -8.10 9.59 12.05
N THR A 85 -7.34 8.51 11.82
CA THR A 85 -6.33 8.04 12.77
C THR A 85 -4.96 8.66 12.54
N LEU A 86 -4.69 9.22 11.35
CA LEU A 86 -3.53 10.06 11.11
C LEU A 86 -3.83 11.48 11.64
N SER A 87 -3.34 11.77 12.84
CA SER A 87 -3.54 13.10 13.45
C SER A 87 -2.55 14.14 12.91
N GLY A 88 -3.03 15.38 12.73
CA GLY A 88 -2.20 16.55 12.39
C GLY A 88 -2.13 16.91 10.89
N ARG A 89 -1.51 18.05 10.58
CA ARG A 89 -1.47 18.62 9.21
C ARG A 89 -0.69 17.74 8.21
N THR A 90 0.27 16.96 8.70
CA THR A 90 1.13 16.07 7.91
C THR A 90 0.33 14.90 7.30
N ALA A 91 -0.62 14.36 8.06
CA ALA A 91 -1.54 13.33 7.60
C ALA A 91 -2.37 13.75 6.38
N VAL A 92 -2.92 14.97 6.44
CA VAL A 92 -3.76 15.54 5.38
C VAL A 92 -2.95 15.74 4.10
N LYS A 93 -1.67 16.17 4.22
CA LYS A 93 -0.77 16.33 3.07
C LYS A 93 -0.66 15.02 2.27
N TYR A 94 -0.25 13.94 2.91
CA TYR A 94 0.01 12.68 2.21
C TYR A 94 -1.25 11.97 1.72
N THR A 95 -2.32 12.04 2.50
CA THR A 95 -3.60 11.42 2.11
C THR A 95 -4.26 12.16 0.95
N SER A 96 -4.05 13.48 0.84
CA SER A 96 -4.50 14.27 -0.33
C SER A 96 -3.79 13.90 -1.65
N MET A 97 -2.63 13.24 -1.58
CA MET A 97 -1.93 12.74 -2.77
C MET A 97 -2.57 11.47 -3.35
N LEU A 98 -3.42 10.78 -2.57
CA LEU A 98 -4.00 9.49 -2.91
C LEU A 98 -5.41 9.63 -3.51
N THR A 99 -5.51 10.33 -4.64
CA THR A 99 -6.80 10.64 -5.29
C THR A 99 -7.41 9.44 -6.02
N LYS A 100 -6.60 8.44 -6.37
CA LYS A 100 -6.99 7.28 -7.18
C LYS A 100 -7.15 6.00 -6.36
N ILE A 101 -7.14 6.06 -5.03
CA ILE A 101 -7.17 4.84 -4.21
C ILE A 101 -8.42 3.97 -4.45
N SER A 102 -9.53 4.61 -4.85
CA SER A 102 -10.77 3.94 -5.27
C SER A 102 -10.62 3.06 -6.52
N HIS A 103 -9.55 3.20 -7.29
CA HIS A 103 -9.26 2.34 -8.44
C HIS A 103 -9.04 0.88 -8.04
N PHE A 104 -8.70 0.59 -6.78
CA PHE A 104 -8.61 -0.78 -6.27
C PHE A 104 -9.97 -1.40 -5.89
N GLY A 105 -11.09 -0.77 -6.23
CA GLY A 105 -12.43 -1.22 -5.86
C GLY A 105 -12.81 -2.61 -6.39
N ASP A 106 -12.19 -3.05 -7.48
CA ASP A 106 -12.35 -4.39 -8.06
C ASP A 106 -11.10 -5.27 -7.90
N TRP A 107 -10.06 -4.79 -7.20
CA TRP A 107 -8.91 -5.62 -6.88
C TRP A 107 -9.28 -6.66 -5.81
N ASN A 108 -8.67 -7.84 -5.85
CA ASN A 108 -8.81 -8.82 -4.78
C ASN A 108 -7.55 -9.68 -4.70
N VAL A 109 -7.15 -10.02 -3.48
CA VAL A 109 -6.03 -10.91 -3.19
C VAL A 109 -6.26 -12.32 -3.74
N ASP A 110 -7.52 -12.73 -3.87
CA ASP A 110 -7.92 -14.06 -4.36
C ASP A 110 -7.78 -14.21 -5.88
N HIS A 111 -7.56 -13.12 -6.64
CA HIS A 111 -7.32 -13.22 -8.08
C HIS A 111 -6.09 -14.08 -8.42
N ARG A 112 -5.17 -14.30 -7.47
CA ARG A 112 -4.05 -15.25 -7.61
C ARG A 112 -4.50 -16.68 -7.88
N TYR A 113 -5.71 -17.04 -7.47
CA TYR A 113 -6.28 -18.37 -7.65
C TYR A 113 -7.24 -18.43 -8.85
N TYR A 114 -7.56 -17.29 -9.46
CA TYR A 114 -8.54 -17.22 -10.54
C TYR A 114 -7.90 -17.60 -11.87
N LYS A 115 -8.72 -18.09 -12.79
CA LYS A 115 -8.31 -18.16 -14.20
C LYS A 115 -8.04 -16.75 -14.68
N GLU A 116 -7.00 -16.57 -15.49
CA GLU A 116 -6.59 -15.25 -16.00
C GLU A 116 -7.74 -14.50 -16.69
N SER A 117 -8.57 -15.21 -17.46
CA SER A 117 -9.76 -14.66 -18.12
C SER A 117 -10.86 -14.16 -17.16
N SER A 118 -10.76 -14.48 -15.87
CA SER A 118 -11.71 -14.07 -14.82
C SER A 118 -11.15 -12.94 -13.95
N ILE A 119 -9.93 -12.47 -14.22
CA ILE A 119 -9.33 -11.35 -13.50
C ILE A 119 -9.77 -10.03 -14.18
N PRO A 120 -10.17 -9.00 -13.41
CA PRO A 120 -10.53 -7.71 -13.97
C PRO A 120 -9.42 -7.09 -14.82
N THR A 121 -9.81 -6.40 -15.90
CA THR A 121 -8.89 -5.73 -16.82
C THR A 121 -8.41 -4.37 -16.31
N SER A 122 -8.81 -3.97 -15.09
CA SER A 122 -8.49 -2.68 -14.45
C SER A 122 -7.01 -2.49 -14.05
N THR A 123 -6.10 -3.34 -14.52
CA THR A 123 -4.66 -3.31 -14.17
C THR A 123 -3.99 -1.95 -14.37
N ASP A 124 -4.34 -1.19 -15.42
CA ASP A 124 -3.84 0.18 -15.62
C ASP A 124 -4.33 1.16 -14.55
N LYS A 125 -5.58 1.00 -14.08
CA LYS A 125 -6.13 1.83 -12.99
C LYS A 125 -5.42 1.52 -11.68
N TRP A 126 -5.16 0.24 -11.41
CA TRP A 126 -4.40 -0.22 -10.24
C TRP A 126 -2.97 0.32 -10.25
N LYS A 127 -2.30 0.31 -11.41
CA LYS A 127 -0.98 0.93 -11.59
C LYS A 127 -1.02 2.41 -11.24
N ALA A 128 -1.95 3.17 -11.82
CA ALA A 128 -2.05 4.62 -11.58
C ALA A 128 -2.25 4.98 -10.10
N ALA A 129 -2.97 4.14 -9.34
CA ALA A 129 -3.12 4.32 -7.91
C ALA A 129 -1.87 3.92 -7.11
N ALA A 130 -1.16 2.86 -7.52
CA ALA A 130 0.11 2.48 -6.92
C ALA A 130 1.21 3.55 -7.14
N GLU A 131 1.23 4.21 -8.30
CA GLU A 131 2.13 5.33 -8.59
C GLU A 131 1.94 6.50 -7.61
N GLU A 132 0.69 6.85 -7.28
CA GLU A 132 0.41 7.88 -6.26
C GLU A 132 0.92 7.47 -4.89
N VAL A 133 0.81 6.19 -4.54
CA VAL A 133 1.35 5.66 -3.27
C VAL A 133 2.87 5.77 -3.24
N ILE A 134 3.57 5.41 -4.32
CA ILE A 134 5.02 5.58 -4.40
C ILE A 134 5.42 7.06 -4.30
N ALA A 135 4.73 7.95 -5.01
CA ALA A 135 4.97 9.40 -4.93
C ALA A 135 4.75 9.94 -3.51
N MET A 136 3.71 9.47 -2.82
CA MET A 136 3.42 9.81 -1.43
C MET A 136 4.55 9.35 -0.48
N LEU A 137 5.02 8.11 -0.63
CA LEU A 137 6.14 7.59 0.19
C LEU A 137 7.43 8.38 -0.05
N GLN A 138 7.71 8.77 -1.30
CA GLN A 138 8.86 9.60 -1.63
C GLN A 138 8.75 10.99 -0.99
N ALA A 139 7.58 11.63 -1.04
CA ALA A 139 7.35 12.90 -0.38
C ALA A 139 7.54 12.81 1.14
N ALA A 140 6.96 11.78 1.78
CA ALA A 140 7.12 11.55 3.22
C ALA A 140 8.59 11.34 3.63
N LYS A 141 9.38 10.67 2.78
CA LYS A 141 10.82 10.49 3.00
C LYS A 141 11.60 11.81 2.86
N ILE A 142 11.30 12.62 1.85
CA ILE A 142 11.92 13.94 1.63
C ILE A 142 11.62 14.87 2.82
N ASP A 143 10.41 14.81 3.36
CA ASP A 143 10.00 15.60 4.51
C ASP A 143 10.57 15.10 5.86
N GLY A 144 11.31 13.98 5.87
CA GLY A 144 11.89 13.39 7.07
C GLY A 144 10.89 12.69 7.99
N VAL A 145 9.71 12.32 7.49
CA VAL A 145 8.69 11.59 8.26
C VAL A 145 9.03 10.11 8.41
N SER A 146 9.81 9.54 7.49
CA SER A 146 10.33 8.18 7.62
C SER A 146 11.45 8.14 8.68
N THR A 147 11.11 7.75 9.90
CA THR A 147 12.08 7.47 10.98
C THR A 147 12.20 5.98 11.23
#